data_AF-A0A7K1U2P7-F1
#
_entry.id   AF-A0A7K1U2P7-F1
#
_cell.length_a   1.000
_cell.length_b   1.000
_cell.length_c   1.000
_cell.angle_alpha   90.00
_cell.angle_beta   90.00
_cell.angle_gamma   90.00
#
_symmetry.space_group_name_H-M   'P 1'
#
loop_
_entity.id
_entity.type
_entity.pdbx_description
1 polymer ?
#
loop_
_entity_poly.entity_id
_entity_poly.type
_entity_poly.pdbx_seq_one_letter_code
_entity_poly.pdbx_strand_id
1 'polypeptide(L)'
;MHLKYPISPIYNSTHSKNTSFIDYFTTLYAVKGTNTGLMQKRVFVNKSSSLTDKLLGEEENFPFEHRIFNMICVITLVILLAFLCINVFISSWSSAVLLSVLFLLQLGFYGLSRVMYQYENILPAYILTIYTGLIANYFFNAGINGPTLLFFFTTLQLVLTLSVRNRYIFWMTISATLPATLIIIDYYYPHIITGHYTGKIPKIIDHFGCYILSIIYIFCATASFKKHLQQQREKERDSQQALIQYGFRLRAFFESLHDSFILLDKEMNILHFNKSAEELSVNFYGKRMQEQQNLKEFMHHSTRDRVMICFNKALMGEKVQEDFKRDYDGHVIWWQLTFNPARDDSGKVIGVTVIMKDITEALLYKLKIEKKNAQLERIAFIQAHELRGPLTSVQSLLTLIREEYRDMDLIYTAKLEEGLLKLDNKIKEIVALSSEHNKEL
;
A
#
# COMPACT_ATOMS: atom_id res chain seq x y z
N MET A 1 66.04 33.49 8.63
CA MET A 1 65.50 32.46 9.53
C MET A 1 64.51 33.15 10.46
N HIS A 2 63.21 33.00 10.16
CA HIS A 2 61.99 33.53 10.81
C HIS A 2 61.01 34.04 9.74
N LEU A 3 59.78 33.50 9.78
CA LEU A 3 58.47 34.03 9.35
C LEU A 3 57.52 32.82 9.34
N LYS A 4 56.79 32.52 10.43
CA LYS A 4 55.40 32.96 10.68
C LYS A 4 54.56 33.11 9.41
N TYR A 5 53.70 32.13 9.13
CA TYR A 5 52.34 32.38 8.65
C TYR A 5 51.35 31.37 9.27
N PRO A 6 50.15 31.82 9.67
CA PRO A 6 49.08 31.03 10.27
C PRO A 6 48.18 30.43 9.17
N ILE A 7 47.50 29.32 9.46
CA ILE A 7 46.39 28.86 8.63
C ILE A 7 45.15 28.85 9.52
N SER A 8 44.31 29.87 9.34
CA SER A 8 42.92 29.89 9.77
C SER A 8 42.02 29.31 8.67
N PRO A 9 40.77 28.93 8.99
CA PRO A 9 40.01 27.94 8.25
C PRO A 9 39.20 28.56 7.11
N ILE A 10 39.27 27.98 5.92
CA ILE A 10 38.32 28.25 4.84
C ILE A 10 38.08 26.95 4.10
N TYR A 11 36.94 26.31 4.35
CA TYR A 11 36.15 25.65 3.31
C TYR A 11 34.69 25.64 3.75
N ASN A 12 33.96 26.67 3.31
CA ASN A 12 32.54 26.56 3.03
C ASN A 12 32.40 25.70 1.76
N SER A 13 32.07 24.43 1.89
CA SER A 13 31.58 23.65 0.73
C SER A 13 30.05 23.70 0.71
N THR A 14 29.56 24.61 -0.12
CA THR A 14 28.46 24.41 -1.08
C THR A 14 27.65 23.11 -0.89
N HIS A 15 26.34 23.30 -0.70
CA HIS A 15 25.29 22.29 -0.82
C HIS A 15 25.40 21.49 -2.14
N SER A 16 26.20 20.43 -2.12
CA SER A 16 26.02 19.28 -2.97
C SER A 16 24.72 18.59 -2.53
N LYS A 17 23.71 18.60 -3.40
CA LYS A 17 22.48 17.81 -3.24
C LYS A 17 22.83 16.32 -3.35
N ASN A 18 23.44 15.77 -2.29
CA ASN A 18 23.42 14.34 -2.05
C ASN A 18 22.03 14.00 -1.50
N THR A 19 21.11 13.72 -2.43
CA THR A 19 19.81 13.11 -2.13
C THR A 19 20.07 11.88 -1.27
N SER A 20 19.74 11.97 0.03
CA SER A 20 20.03 10.89 0.95
C SER A 20 19.07 9.72 0.70
N PHE A 21 19.49 8.50 1.03
CA PHE A 21 18.67 7.29 0.92
C PHE A 21 17.30 7.41 1.64
N ILE A 22 17.23 8.30 2.63
CA ILE A 22 15.99 8.68 3.31
C ILE A 22 15.11 9.56 2.45
N ASP A 23 15.62 10.44 1.59
CA ASP A 23 14.77 11.16 0.65
C ASP A 23 14.15 10.20 -0.36
N TYR A 24 14.80 9.09 -0.72
CA TYR A 24 14.17 8.05 -1.56
C TYR A 24 13.02 7.33 -0.82
N PHE A 25 13.20 7.02 0.47
CA PHE A 25 12.13 6.46 1.31
C PHE A 25 11.02 7.47 1.63
N THR A 26 11.37 8.71 1.96
CA THR A 26 10.41 9.78 2.27
C THR A 26 9.68 10.22 1.02
N THR A 27 10.27 10.16 -0.18
CA THR A 27 9.58 10.42 -1.45
C THR A 27 8.68 9.24 -1.84
N LEU A 28 9.09 7.99 -1.58
CA LEU A 28 8.19 6.83 -1.73
C LEU A 28 7.02 6.84 -0.74
N TYR A 29 7.20 7.36 0.47
CA TYR A 29 6.15 7.52 1.48
C TYR A 29 5.34 8.84 1.30
N ALA A 30 5.92 9.91 0.75
CA ALA A 30 5.23 11.16 0.44
C ALA A 30 4.30 11.05 -0.77
N VAL A 31 4.52 10.09 -1.67
CA VAL A 31 3.53 9.71 -2.70
C VAL A 31 2.25 9.10 -2.07
N LYS A 32 2.25 8.77 -0.78
CA LYS A 32 1.04 8.37 -0.03
C LYS A 32 0.50 9.42 0.93
N GLY A 33 1.17 10.57 1.08
CA GLY A 33 0.85 11.58 2.11
C GLY A 33 0.17 12.85 1.61
N THR A 34 0.13 13.11 0.30
CA THR A 34 -0.64 14.24 -0.25
C THR A 34 -2.05 13.80 -0.61
N ASN A 35 -3.02 14.25 0.20
CA ASN A 35 -4.38 14.51 -0.23
C ASN A 35 -4.38 15.52 -1.39
N THR A 36 -4.08 15.04 -2.58
CA THR A 36 -4.53 15.62 -3.84
C THR A 36 -5.22 14.50 -4.57
N GLY A 37 -6.50 14.71 -4.87
CA GLY A 37 -7.40 13.71 -5.39
C GLY A 37 -6.73 12.80 -6.41
N LEU A 38 -6.45 11.58 -5.98
CA LEU A 38 -6.58 10.45 -6.86
C LEU A 38 -8.08 10.38 -7.18
N MET A 39 -8.49 11.22 -8.14
CA MET A 39 -9.24 10.73 -9.28
C MET A 39 -8.57 9.40 -9.61
N GLN A 40 -9.13 8.31 -9.06
CA GLN A 40 -8.99 7.00 -9.63
C GLN A 40 -9.34 7.25 -11.08
N LYS A 41 -8.32 7.35 -11.93
CA LYS A 41 -8.46 7.01 -13.33
C LYS A 41 -8.78 5.53 -13.25
N ARG A 42 -10.07 5.26 -13.06
CA ARG A 42 -10.68 3.94 -13.01
C ARG A 42 -10.12 3.28 -14.24
N VAL A 43 -9.15 2.40 -14.04
CA VAL A 43 -8.88 1.38 -15.01
C VAL A 43 -10.19 0.62 -15.00
N PHE A 44 -11.09 0.99 -15.92
CA PHE A 44 -12.18 0.15 -16.37
C PHE A 44 -11.48 -1.08 -16.96
N VAL A 45 -10.99 -1.95 -16.07
CA VAL A 45 -11.02 -3.36 -16.33
C VAL A 45 -12.50 -3.57 -16.54
N ASN A 46 -12.87 -3.73 -17.81
CA ASN A 46 -14.21 -4.08 -18.23
C ASN A 46 -14.44 -5.50 -17.70
N LYS A 47 -14.61 -5.59 -16.38
CA LYS A 47 -14.92 -6.82 -15.66
C LYS A 47 -16.34 -7.05 -16.13
N SER A 48 -16.49 -7.94 -17.11
CA SER A 48 -17.78 -8.40 -17.60
C SER A 48 -18.66 -8.55 -16.37
N SER A 49 -19.58 -7.60 -16.19
CA SER A 49 -20.37 -7.52 -14.97
C SER A 49 -21.16 -8.80 -14.97
N SER A 50 -20.79 -9.72 -14.09
CA SER A 50 -21.46 -11.00 -13.99
C SER A 50 -22.95 -10.72 -13.83
N LEU A 51 -23.83 -11.59 -14.35
CA LEU A 51 -25.27 -11.46 -14.14
C LEU A 51 -25.59 -11.25 -12.64
N THR A 52 -24.76 -11.83 -11.77
CA THR A 52 -24.78 -11.63 -10.32
C THR A 52 -24.54 -10.17 -9.93
N ASP A 53 -23.53 -9.49 -10.46
CA ASP A 53 -23.20 -8.11 -10.07
C ASP A 53 -24.27 -7.12 -10.56
N LYS A 54 -24.89 -7.39 -11.71
CA LYS A 54 -26.04 -6.62 -12.19
C LYS A 54 -27.26 -6.75 -11.26
N LEU A 55 -27.54 -7.96 -10.78
CA LEU A 55 -28.70 -8.25 -9.92
C LEU A 55 -28.48 -7.84 -8.46
N LEU A 56 -27.26 -7.98 -7.95
CA LEU A 56 -26.88 -7.76 -6.54
C LEU A 56 -26.46 -6.31 -6.27
N GLY A 57 -25.82 -5.67 -7.25
CA GLY A 57 -25.11 -4.40 -7.07
C GLY A 57 -23.62 -4.60 -6.96
N GLU A 58 -22.90 -3.64 -7.54
CA GLU A 58 -21.44 -3.58 -7.51
C GLU A 58 -20.96 -3.42 -6.06
N GLU A 59 -19.86 -4.09 -5.73
CA GLU A 59 -19.24 -4.07 -4.40
C GLU A 59 -18.84 -2.67 -3.94
N GLU A 60 -18.61 -1.76 -4.88
CA GLU A 60 -18.23 -0.37 -4.61
C GLU A 60 -19.42 0.47 -4.10
N ASN A 61 -20.66 0.10 -4.45
CA ASN A 61 -21.84 0.94 -4.22
C ASN A 61 -22.77 0.40 -3.12
N PHE A 62 -22.68 -0.89 -2.78
CA PHE A 62 -23.61 -1.53 -1.85
C PHE A 62 -22.89 -2.30 -0.73
N PRO A 63 -23.18 -2.00 0.55
CA PRO A 63 -22.63 -2.74 1.68
C PRO A 63 -23.12 -4.20 1.71
N PHE A 64 -22.43 -5.03 2.50
CA PHE A 64 -22.61 -6.49 2.58
C PHE A 64 -24.08 -6.90 2.79
N GLU A 65 -24.73 -6.31 3.79
CA GLU A 65 -26.10 -6.63 4.18
C GLU A 65 -27.10 -6.27 3.06
N HIS A 66 -26.83 -5.19 2.33
CA HIS A 66 -27.65 -4.73 1.22
C HIS A 66 -27.58 -5.69 0.02
N ARG A 67 -26.40 -6.24 -0.28
CA ARG A 67 -26.25 -7.22 -1.38
C ARG A 67 -26.95 -8.53 -1.03
N ILE A 68 -26.87 -8.97 0.22
CA ILE A 68 -27.60 -10.15 0.71
C ILE A 68 -29.11 -9.94 0.61
N PHE A 69 -29.61 -8.77 1.02
CA PHE A 69 -31.02 -8.43 0.87
C PHE A 69 -31.48 -8.49 -0.59
N ASN A 70 -30.75 -7.87 -1.52
CA ASN A 70 -31.06 -7.92 -2.95
C ASN A 70 -31.07 -9.36 -3.49
N MET A 71 -30.10 -10.20 -3.10
CA MET A 71 -30.06 -11.62 -3.48
C MET A 71 -31.35 -12.33 -3.07
N ILE A 72 -31.74 -12.11 -1.83
CA ILE A 72 -32.88 -12.76 -1.21
C ILE A 72 -34.20 -12.29 -1.82
N CYS A 73 -34.32 -11.00 -2.17
CA CYS A 73 -35.48 -10.50 -2.92
C CYS A 73 -35.61 -11.21 -4.27
N VAL A 74 -34.51 -11.38 -5.02
CA VAL A 74 -34.51 -12.10 -6.31
C VAL A 74 -34.93 -13.55 -6.12
N ILE A 75 -34.36 -14.25 -5.13
CA ILE A 75 -34.73 -15.65 -4.82
C ILE A 75 -36.23 -15.71 -4.45
N THR A 76 -36.71 -14.78 -3.63
CA THR A 76 -38.11 -14.72 -3.19
C THR A 76 -39.04 -14.52 -4.38
N LEU A 77 -38.69 -13.64 -5.33
CA LEU A 77 -39.46 -13.41 -6.56
C LEU A 77 -39.55 -14.66 -7.44
N VAL A 78 -38.43 -15.37 -7.65
CA VAL A 78 -38.41 -16.61 -8.45
C VAL A 78 -39.33 -17.68 -7.83
N ILE A 79 -39.33 -17.79 -6.51
CA ILE A 79 -40.14 -18.79 -5.81
C ILE A 79 -41.61 -18.38 -5.74
N LEU A 80 -41.92 -17.10 -5.54
CA LEU A 80 -43.30 -16.60 -5.64
C LEU A 80 -43.89 -16.87 -7.02
N LEU A 81 -43.09 -16.70 -8.09
CA LEU A 81 -43.52 -17.03 -9.45
C LEU A 81 -43.82 -18.54 -9.60
N ALA A 82 -42.97 -19.41 -9.03
CA ALA A 82 -43.22 -20.85 -9.03
C ALA A 82 -44.50 -21.23 -8.25
N PHE A 83 -44.76 -20.58 -7.10
CA PHE A 83 -45.99 -20.77 -6.34
C PHE A 83 -47.22 -20.30 -7.10
N LEU A 84 -47.12 -19.17 -7.80
CA LEU A 84 -48.18 -18.66 -8.64
C LEU A 84 -48.55 -19.69 -9.72
N CYS A 85 -47.56 -20.28 -10.39
CA CYS A 85 -47.78 -21.33 -11.39
C CYS A 85 -48.51 -22.55 -10.80
N ILE A 86 -48.12 -23.02 -9.61
CA ILE A 86 -48.79 -24.14 -8.93
C ILE A 86 -50.24 -23.79 -8.59
N ASN A 87 -50.50 -22.59 -8.07
CA ASN A 87 -51.85 -22.18 -7.68
C ASN A 87 -52.78 -22.02 -8.89
N VAL A 88 -52.26 -21.50 -10.01
CA VAL A 88 -53.00 -21.46 -11.28
C VAL A 88 -53.29 -22.87 -11.80
N PHE A 89 -52.30 -23.78 -11.73
CA PHE A 89 -52.47 -25.17 -12.16
C PHE A 89 -53.55 -25.92 -11.35
N ILE A 90 -53.62 -25.67 -10.05
CA ILE A 90 -54.60 -26.28 -9.14
C ILE A 90 -55.95 -25.53 -9.19
N SER A 91 -56.07 -24.48 -10.01
CA SER A 91 -57.28 -23.64 -10.15
C SER A 91 -57.69 -22.92 -8.85
N SER A 92 -56.72 -22.61 -7.99
CA SER A 92 -56.92 -21.83 -6.77
C SER A 92 -56.80 -20.33 -7.05
N TRP A 93 -57.86 -19.75 -7.62
CA TRP A 93 -57.85 -18.36 -8.13
C TRP A 93 -57.65 -17.31 -7.03
N SER A 94 -58.26 -17.48 -5.86
CA SER A 94 -58.10 -16.55 -4.73
C SER A 94 -56.64 -16.45 -4.28
N SER A 95 -55.98 -17.61 -4.14
CA SER A 95 -54.55 -17.68 -3.77
C SER A 95 -53.65 -17.16 -4.90
N ALA A 96 -53.98 -17.43 -6.17
CA ALA A 96 -53.21 -16.91 -7.32
C ALA A 96 -53.25 -15.37 -7.41
N VAL A 97 -54.41 -14.76 -7.18
CA VAL A 97 -54.54 -13.29 -7.16
C VAL A 97 -53.73 -12.72 -6.00
N LEU A 98 -53.83 -13.30 -4.80
CA LEU A 98 -53.04 -12.88 -3.64
C LEU A 98 -51.53 -12.95 -3.93
N LEU A 99 -51.06 -14.08 -4.46
CA LEU A 99 -49.64 -14.27 -4.81
C LEU A 99 -49.17 -13.29 -5.90
N SER A 100 -50.04 -12.92 -6.84
CA SER A 100 -49.71 -11.91 -7.87
C SER A 100 -49.51 -10.53 -7.26
N VAL A 101 -50.38 -10.14 -6.32
CA VAL A 101 -50.24 -8.87 -5.58
C VAL A 101 -48.95 -8.88 -4.74
N LEU A 102 -48.68 -9.97 -4.03
CA LEU A 102 -47.44 -10.12 -3.26
C LEU A 102 -46.21 -10.05 -4.16
N PHE A 103 -46.21 -10.70 -5.32
CA PHE A 103 -45.12 -10.65 -6.28
C PHE A 103 -44.81 -9.20 -6.71
N LEU A 104 -45.83 -8.41 -7.04
CA LEU A 104 -45.65 -7.00 -7.42
C LEU A 104 -45.11 -6.15 -6.27
N LEU A 105 -45.60 -6.37 -5.05
CA LEU A 105 -45.09 -5.68 -3.86
C LEU A 105 -43.62 -6.02 -3.60
N GLN A 106 -43.24 -7.30 -3.70
CA GLN A 106 -41.84 -7.73 -3.54
C GLN A 106 -40.94 -7.18 -4.65
N LEU A 107 -41.44 -7.08 -5.87
CA LEU A 107 -40.72 -6.45 -6.98
C LEU A 107 -40.49 -4.95 -6.72
N GLY A 108 -41.50 -4.28 -6.14
CA GLY A 108 -41.40 -2.90 -5.68
C GLY A 108 -40.31 -2.71 -4.63
N PHE A 109 -40.27 -3.58 -3.60
CA PHE A 109 -39.21 -3.53 -2.58
C PHE A 109 -37.81 -3.78 -3.15
N TYR A 110 -37.67 -4.72 -4.09
CA TYR A 110 -36.41 -4.94 -4.81
C TYR A 110 -35.98 -3.67 -5.57
N GLY A 111 -36.91 -3.04 -6.31
CA GLY A 111 -36.65 -1.78 -7.02
C GLY A 111 -36.25 -0.64 -6.08
N LEU A 112 -36.98 -0.47 -4.97
CA LEU A 112 -36.68 0.54 -3.95
C LEU A 112 -35.31 0.33 -3.31
N SER A 113 -34.97 -0.93 -2.98
CA SER A 113 -33.66 -1.31 -2.47
C SER A 113 -32.55 -0.86 -3.43
N ARG A 114 -32.73 -1.08 -4.72
CA ARG A 114 -31.75 -0.73 -5.76
C ARG A 114 -31.54 0.78 -5.92
N VAL A 115 -32.57 1.59 -5.69
CA VAL A 115 -32.53 3.04 -5.93
C VAL A 115 -32.16 3.82 -4.67
N MET A 116 -32.65 3.42 -3.51
CA MET A 116 -32.58 4.23 -2.28
C MET A 116 -31.34 3.95 -1.42
N TYR A 117 -30.57 2.89 -1.68
CA TYR A 117 -29.36 2.49 -0.92
C TYR A 117 -29.56 2.34 0.61
N GLN A 118 -30.81 2.31 1.10
CA GLN A 118 -31.18 2.28 2.52
C GLN A 118 -32.02 1.04 2.84
N TYR A 119 -31.37 -0.13 2.90
CA TYR A 119 -32.07 -1.39 3.14
C TYR A 119 -32.63 -1.52 4.56
N GLU A 120 -32.00 -0.89 5.57
CA GLU A 120 -32.42 -1.02 6.98
C GLU A 120 -33.85 -0.51 7.24
N ASN A 121 -34.26 0.53 6.52
CA ASN A 121 -35.61 1.08 6.62
C ASN A 121 -36.63 0.26 5.81
N ILE A 122 -36.19 -0.35 4.71
CA ILE A 122 -37.03 -1.16 3.82
C ILE A 122 -37.29 -2.55 4.42
N LEU A 123 -36.30 -3.13 5.09
CA LEU A 123 -36.31 -4.49 5.58
C LEU A 123 -37.50 -4.81 6.51
N PRO A 124 -37.86 -3.98 7.51
CA PRO A 124 -39.05 -4.24 8.34
C PRO A 124 -40.35 -4.24 7.54
N ALA A 125 -40.52 -3.30 6.59
CA ALA A 125 -41.71 -3.21 5.75
C ALA A 125 -41.81 -4.41 4.78
N TYR A 126 -40.68 -4.85 4.24
CA TYR A 126 -40.57 -6.06 3.43
C TYR A 126 -41.03 -7.30 4.21
N ILE A 127 -40.49 -7.51 5.42
CA ILE A 127 -40.83 -8.65 6.28
C ILE A 127 -42.31 -8.61 6.69
N LEU A 128 -42.82 -7.44 7.09
CA LEU A 128 -44.23 -7.28 7.47
C LEU A 128 -45.17 -7.64 6.32
N THR A 129 -44.84 -7.20 5.10
CA THR A 129 -45.62 -7.54 3.90
C THR A 129 -45.68 -9.04 3.65
N ILE A 130 -44.58 -9.77 3.89
CA ILE A 130 -44.56 -11.23 3.78
C ILE A 130 -45.50 -11.84 4.83
N TYR A 131 -45.40 -11.47 6.11
CA TYR A 131 -46.28 -12.02 7.14
C TYR A 131 -47.75 -11.71 6.89
N THR A 132 -48.09 -10.49 6.46
CA THR A 132 -49.47 -10.13 6.07
C THR A 132 -49.96 -11.00 4.90
N GLY A 133 -49.09 -11.24 3.91
CA GLY A 133 -49.36 -12.17 2.83
C GLY A 133 -49.62 -13.59 3.29
N LEU A 134 -48.83 -14.10 4.24
CA LEU A 134 -49.01 -15.44 4.81
C LEU A 134 -50.31 -15.57 5.61
N ILE A 135 -50.71 -14.55 6.36
CA ILE A 135 -52.00 -14.51 7.05
C ILE A 135 -53.14 -14.63 6.05
N ALA A 136 -53.13 -13.79 5.01
CA ALA A 136 -54.15 -13.85 3.96
C ALA A 136 -54.15 -15.21 3.26
N ASN A 137 -52.98 -15.75 2.94
CA ASN A 137 -52.84 -17.05 2.30
C ASN A 137 -53.36 -18.20 3.19
N TYR A 138 -53.28 -18.08 4.51
CA TYR A 138 -53.85 -19.06 5.43
C TYR A 138 -55.38 -19.14 5.28
N PHE A 139 -56.07 -17.99 5.22
CA PHE A 139 -57.53 -17.95 5.04
C PHE A 139 -58.00 -18.35 3.64
N PHE A 140 -57.24 -18.03 2.59
CA PHE A 140 -57.58 -18.35 1.20
C PHE A 140 -57.11 -19.73 0.74
N ASN A 141 -56.12 -20.34 1.40
CA ASN A 141 -55.55 -21.63 1.02
C ASN A 141 -55.75 -22.69 2.12
N ALA A 142 -57.01 -22.94 2.47
CA ALA A 142 -57.44 -24.08 3.29
C ALA A 142 -56.92 -24.17 4.73
N GLY A 143 -56.46 -23.06 5.33
CA GLY A 143 -56.13 -22.98 6.76
C GLY A 143 -55.11 -24.03 7.20
N ILE A 144 -55.39 -24.71 8.30
CA ILE A 144 -54.59 -25.82 8.83
C ILE A 144 -54.47 -27.01 7.86
N ASN A 145 -55.43 -27.16 6.95
CA ASN A 145 -55.44 -28.22 5.94
C ASN A 145 -54.62 -27.87 4.70
N GLY A 146 -54.10 -26.64 4.60
CA GLY A 146 -53.26 -26.16 3.51
C GLY A 146 -51.77 -26.08 3.87
N PRO A 147 -50.91 -25.78 2.90
CA PRO A 147 -49.46 -25.78 3.07
C PRO A 147 -48.90 -24.52 3.77
N THR A 148 -49.72 -23.52 4.08
CA THR A 148 -49.28 -22.18 4.52
C THR A 148 -48.37 -22.21 5.75
N LEU A 149 -48.55 -23.18 6.66
CA LEU A 149 -47.68 -23.36 7.83
C LEU A 149 -46.20 -23.61 7.45
N LEU A 150 -45.93 -24.27 6.32
CA LEU A 150 -44.56 -24.45 5.81
C LEU A 150 -43.91 -23.10 5.46
N PHE A 151 -44.70 -22.13 4.96
CA PHE A 151 -44.18 -20.82 4.59
C PHE A 151 -43.84 -19.93 5.77
N PHE A 152 -44.44 -20.17 6.94
CA PHE A 152 -44.00 -19.52 8.16
C PHE A 152 -42.59 -19.98 8.58
N PHE A 153 -42.26 -21.27 8.39
CA PHE A 153 -40.90 -21.76 8.64
C PHE A 153 -39.89 -21.22 7.63
N THR A 154 -40.22 -21.16 6.34
CA THR A 154 -39.32 -20.57 5.34
C THR A 154 -39.10 -19.07 5.58
N THR A 155 -40.15 -18.36 6.00
CA THR A 155 -40.08 -16.93 6.35
C THR A 155 -39.28 -16.72 7.63
N LEU A 156 -39.37 -17.60 8.62
CA LEU A 156 -38.50 -17.54 9.79
C LEU A 156 -37.01 -17.65 9.39
N GLN A 157 -36.67 -18.62 8.54
CA GLN A 157 -35.29 -18.78 8.06
C GLN A 157 -34.79 -17.54 7.31
N LEU A 158 -35.65 -16.97 6.47
CA LEU A 158 -35.40 -15.71 5.78
C LEU A 158 -35.09 -14.57 6.76
N VAL A 159 -35.95 -14.39 7.75
CA VAL A 159 -35.83 -13.30 8.70
C VAL A 159 -34.58 -13.47 9.57
N LEU A 160 -34.23 -14.70 9.96
CA LEU A 160 -32.97 -14.97 10.68
C LEU A 160 -31.74 -14.67 9.81
N THR A 161 -31.82 -14.91 8.51
CA THR A 161 -30.72 -14.62 7.56
C THR A 161 -30.54 -13.11 7.34
N LEU A 162 -31.62 -12.34 7.32
CA LEU A 162 -31.60 -10.90 6.98
C LEU A 162 -31.50 -9.96 8.18
N SER A 163 -32.06 -10.35 9.34
CA SER A 163 -32.19 -9.43 10.46
C SER A 163 -30.90 -9.29 11.26
N VAL A 164 -30.76 -8.15 11.93
CA VAL A 164 -29.64 -7.88 12.83
C VAL A 164 -29.84 -8.69 14.12
N ARG A 165 -28.75 -9.21 14.70
CA ARG A 165 -28.77 -10.06 15.91
C ARG A 165 -29.64 -9.54 17.05
N ASN A 166 -29.71 -8.21 17.23
CA ASN A 166 -30.50 -7.58 18.29
C ASN A 166 -32.02 -7.72 18.11
N ARG A 167 -32.50 -8.05 16.90
CA ARG A 167 -33.94 -8.21 16.60
C ARG A 167 -34.37 -9.67 16.43
N TYR A 168 -33.47 -10.64 16.62
CA TYR A 168 -33.77 -12.07 16.43
C TYR A 168 -34.89 -12.55 17.35
N ILE A 169 -34.85 -12.18 18.63
CA ILE A 169 -35.88 -12.60 19.60
C ILE A 169 -37.25 -12.09 19.17
N PHE A 170 -37.34 -10.80 18.82
CA PHE A 170 -38.60 -10.18 18.35
C PHE A 170 -39.21 -10.93 17.16
N TRP A 171 -38.41 -11.21 16.13
CA TRP A 171 -38.88 -11.90 14.93
C TRP A 171 -39.19 -13.38 15.17
N MET A 172 -38.43 -14.06 16.04
CA MET A 172 -38.74 -15.43 16.45
C MET A 172 -40.07 -15.48 17.20
N THR A 173 -40.32 -14.54 18.12
CA THR A 173 -41.59 -14.47 18.84
C THR A 173 -42.75 -14.30 17.87
N ILE A 174 -42.69 -13.34 16.93
CA ILE A 174 -43.72 -13.16 15.91
C ILE A 174 -43.92 -14.44 15.08
N SER A 175 -42.83 -15.06 14.63
CA SER A 175 -42.89 -16.29 13.82
C SER A 175 -43.49 -17.49 14.55
N ALA A 176 -43.42 -17.51 15.88
CA ALA A 176 -44.00 -18.57 16.70
C ALA A 176 -45.45 -18.25 17.09
N THR A 177 -45.72 -17.03 17.54
CA THR A 177 -47.05 -16.65 18.05
C THR A 177 -48.07 -16.50 16.93
N LEU A 178 -47.66 -15.99 15.77
CA LEU A 178 -48.59 -15.66 14.69
C LEU A 178 -49.25 -16.91 14.06
N PRO A 179 -48.51 -17.97 13.69
CA PRO A 179 -49.15 -19.22 13.25
C PRO A 179 -50.00 -19.87 14.34
N ALA A 180 -49.55 -19.81 15.60
CA ALA A 180 -50.33 -20.34 16.73
C ALA A 180 -51.68 -19.62 16.87
N THR A 181 -51.71 -18.29 16.73
CA THR A 181 -52.97 -17.52 16.76
C THR A 181 -53.89 -17.87 15.60
N LEU A 182 -53.35 -18.09 14.40
CA LEU A 182 -54.16 -18.49 13.23
C LEU A 182 -54.78 -19.89 13.42
N ILE A 183 -54.03 -20.84 13.97
CA ILE A 183 -54.53 -22.19 14.28
C ILE A 183 -55.66 -22.13 15.31
N ILE A 184 -55.53 -21.27 16.34
CA ILE A 184 -56.59 -21.06 17.33
C ILE A 184 -57.85 -20.47 16.66
N ILE A 185 -57.68 -19.48 15.77
CA ILE A 185 -58.79 -18.87 15.03
C ILE A 185 -59.48 -19.89 14.12
N ASP A 186 -58.72 -20.72 13.40
CA ASP A 186 -59.26 -21.79 12.54
C ASP A 186 -60.10 -22.79 13.35
N TYR A 187 -59.63 -23.17 14.55
CA TYR A 187 -60.35 -24.08 15.44
C TYR A 187 -61.70 -23.53 15.91
N TYR A 188 -61.77 -22.26 16.34
CA TYR A 188 -62.99 -21.66 16.88
C TYR A 188 -63.92 -21.10 15.78
N TYR A 189 -63.37 -20.66 14.65
CA TYR A 189 -64.09 -19.97 13.57
C TYR A 189 -63.76 -20.57 12.19
N PRO A 190 -64.04 -21.87 11.96
CA PRO A 190 -63.65 -22.53 10.71
C PRO A 190 -64.35 -21.97 9.46
N HIS A 191 -65.48 -21.28 9.62
CA HIS A 191 -66.24 -20.64 8.54
C HIS A 191 -65.52 -19.43 7.91
N ILE A 192 -64.50 -18.89 8.56
CA ILE A 192 -63.69 -17.80 8.02
C ILE A 192 -62.68 -18.32 6.98
N ILE A 193 -62.36 -19.62 7.01
CA ILE A 193 -61.50 -20.25 6.01
C ILE A 193 -62.28 -20.45 4.72
N THR A 194 -61.95 -19.66 3.71
CA THR A 194 -62.62 -19.66 2.39
C THR A 194 -62.02 -20.66 1.40
N GLY A 195 -60.79 -21.10 1.62
CA GLY A 195 -60.10 -22.02 0.72
C GLY A 195 -60.48 -23.49 0.96
N HIS A 196 -60.85 -24.20 -0.10
CA HIS A 196 -61.13 -25.63 -0.04
C HIS A 196 -60.58 -26.38 -1.25
N TYR A 197 -60.07 -27.59 -1.03
CA TYR A 197 -59.62 -28.47 -2.11
C TYR A 197 -60.80 -29.25 -2.69
N THR A 198 -60.95 -29.22 -4.01
CA THR A 198 -61.99 -29.97 -4.74
C THR A 198 -61.72 -31.48 -4.77
N GLY A 199 -60.48 -31.92 -4.48
CA GLY A 199 -60.11 -33.33 -4.44
C GLY A 199 -58.75 -33.59 -3.80
N LYS A 200 -58.42 -34.88 -3.60
CA LYS A 200 -57.17 -35.31 -2.97
C LYS A 200 -55.93 -34.96 -3.80
N ILE A 201 -56.03 -35.06 -5.13
CA ILE A 201 -54.90 -34.80 -6.05
C ILE A 201 -54.43 -33.33 -5.97
N PRO A 202 -55.30 -32.31 -6.14
CA PRO A 202 -55.00 -30.91 -5.84
C PRO A 202 -54.27 -30.67 -4.51
N LYS A 203 -54.78 -31.28 -3.43
CA LYS A 203 -54.20 -31.13 -2.09
C LYS A 203 -52.77 -31.68 -2.03
N ILE A 204 -52.53 -32.86 -2.61
CA ILE A 204 -51.20 -33.49 -2.64
C ILE A 204 -50.22 -32.65 -3.46
N ILE A 205 -50.64 -32.17 -4.63
CA ILE A 205 -49.78 -31.35 -5.50
C ILE A 205 -49.39 -30.05 -4.79
N ASP A 206 -50.35 -29.38 -4.13
CA ASP A 206 -50.08 -28.14 -3.40
C ASP A 206 -49.10 -28.37 -2.24
N HIS A 207 -49.34 -29.38 -1.39
CA HIS A 207 -48.47 -29.66 -0.24
C HIS A 207 -47.07 -30.09 -0.67
N PHE A 208 -46.98 -31.01 -1.62
CA PHE A 208 -45.70 -31.52 -2.11
C PHE A 208 -44.92 -30.43 -2.85
N GLY A 209 -45.59 -29.65 -3.72
CA GLY A 209 -45.00 -28.52 -4.41
C GLY A 209 -44.48 -27.45 -3.44
N CYS A 210 -45.29 -27.11 -2.42
CA CYS A 210 -44.90 -26.19 -1.35
C CYS A 210 -43.72 -26.67 -0.54
N TYR A 211 -43.68 -27.95 -0.20
CA TYR A 211 -42.57 -28.56 0.51
C TYR A 211 -41.27 -28.51 -0.30
N ILE A 212 -41.31 -28.93 -1.57
CA ILE A 212 -40.12 -28.93 -2.45
C ILE A 212 -39.61 -27.50 -2.68
N LEU A 213 -40.49 -26.55 -2.99
CA LEU A 213 -40.09 -25.15 -3.19
C LEU A 213 -39.54 -24.52 -1.90
N SER A 214 -40.07 -24.90 -0.73
CA SER A 214 -39.53 -24.48 0.57
C SER A 214 -38.11 -24.98 0.81
N ILE A 215 -37.83 -26.24 0.46
CA ILE A 215 -36.47 -26.80 0.54
C ILE A 215 -35.52 -26.06 -0.41
N ILE A 216 -35.94 -25.86 -1.67
CA ILE A 216 -35.15 -25.13 -2.66
C ILE A 216 -34.85 -23.72 -2.16
N TYR A 217 -35.85 -23.04 -1.59
CA TYR A 217 -35.67 -21.72 -0.99
C TYR A 217 -34.61 -21.71 0.11
N ILE A 218 -34.78 -22.58 1.11
CA ILE A 218 -33.88 -22.64 2.27
C ILE A 218 -32.46 -22.96 1.81
N PHE A 219 -32.31 -23.90 0.87
CA PHE A 219 -31.02 -24.26 0.30
C PHE A 219 -30.39 -23.08 -0.44
N CYS A 220 -31.10 -22.46 -1.38
CA CYS A 220 -30.57 -21.34 -2.17
C CYS A 220 -30.22 -20.13 -1.29
N ALA A 221 -31.09 -19.75 -0.34
CA ALA A 221 -30.84 -18.65 0.58
C ALA A 221 -29.62 -18.92 1.47
N THR A 222 -29.53 -20.12 2.06
CA THR A 222 -28.43 -20.49 2.96
C THR A 222 -27.11 -20.67 2.21
N ALA A 223 -27.12 -21.30 1.03
CA ALA A 223 -25.93 -21.50 0.21
C ALA A 223 -25.38 -20.16 -0.31
N SER A 224 -26.27 -19.27 -0.73
CA SER A 224 -25.94 -17.89 -1.09
C SER A 224 -25.24 -17.16 0.06
N PHE A 225 -25.88 -17.15 1.23
CA PHE A 225 -25.34 -16.50 2.43
C PHE A 225 -23.97 -17.07 2.81
N LYS A 226 -23.83 -18.41 2.84
CA LYS A 226 -22.58 -19.09 3.18
C LYS A 226 -21.46 -18.81 2.16
N LYS A 227 -21.77 -18.83 0.87
CA LYS A 227 -20.82 -18.50 -0.20
C LYS A 227 -20.27 -17.09 -0.02
N HIS A 228 -21.14 -16.13 0.27
CA HIS A 228 -20.71 -14.75 0.44
C HIS A 228 -19.91 -14.52 1.74
N LEU A 229 -20.30 -15.18 2.84
CA LEU A 229 -19.52 -15.17 4.09
C LEU A 229 -18.11 -15.75 3.89
N GLN A 230 -17.99 -16.81 3.09
CA GLN A 230 -16.70 -17.40 2.76
C GLN A 230 -15.82 -16.43 1.95
N GLN A 231 -16.40 -15.74 0.96
CA GLN A 231 -15.67 -14.73 0.19
C GLN A 231 -15.15 -13.58 1.06
N GLN A 232 -15.94 -13.13 2.05
CA GLN A 232 -15.49 -12.10 3.00
C GLN A 232 -14.30 -12.58 3.84
N ARG A 233 -14.37 -13.81 4.36
CA ARG A 233 -13.26 -14.41 5.13
C ARG A 233 -12.01 -14.62 4.28
N GLU A 234 -12.16 -15.01 3.03
CA GLU A 234 -11.03 -15.14 2.09
C GLU A 234 -10.35 -13.79 1.85
N LYS A 235 -11.11 -12.72 1.59
CA LYS A 235 -10.57 -11.36 1.44
C LYS A 235 -9.82 -10.88 2.69
N GLU A 236 -10.38 -11.12 3.88
CA GLU A 236 -9.74 -10.76 5.15
C GLU A 236 -8.42 -11.52 5.33
N ARG A 237 -8.43 -12.83 5.07
CA ARG A 237 -7.25 -13.69 5.17
C ARG A 237 -6.17 -13.28 4.17
N ASP A 238 -6.54 -12.97 2.94
CA ASP A 238 -5.61 -12.55 1.89
C ASP A 238 -4.98 -11.20 2.22
N SER A 239 -5.75 -10.25 2.79
CA SER A 239 -5.22 -8.98 3.30
C SER A 239 -4.23 -9.19 4.45
N GLN A 240 -4.54 -10.09 5.39
CA GLN A 240 -3.65 -10.41 6.50
C GLN A 240 -2.34 -11.08 6.01
N GLN A 241 -2.43 -11.99 5.04
CA GLN A 241 -1.26 -12.61 4.41
C GLN A 241 -0.42 -11.59 3.65
N ALA A 242 -1.04 -10.65 2.94
CA ALA A 242 -0.34 -9.58 2.25
C ALA A 242 0.42 -8.68 3.22
N LEU A 243 -0.15 -8.36 4.39
CA LEU A 243 0.53 -7.61 5.45
C LEU A 243 1.73 -8.38 6.02
N ILE A 244 1.56 -9.67 6.29
CA ILE A 244 2.66 -10.53 6.76
C ILE A 244 3.78 -10.59 5.72
N GLN A 245 3.44 -10.81 4.45
CA GLN A 245 4.41 -10.85 3.36
C GLN A 245 5.12 -9.51 3.17
N TYR A 246 4.40 -8.40 3.30
CA TYR A 246 4.97 -7.06 3.28
C TYR A 246 5.98 -6.87 4.42
N GLY A 247 5.63 -7.27 5.65
CA GLY A 247 6.52 -7.26 6.80
C GLY A 247 7.80 -8.09 6.58
N PHE A 248 7.67 -9.31 6.04
CA PHE A 248 8.82 -10.14 5.70
C PHE A 248 9.71 -9.51 4.62
N ARG A 249 9.13 -8.90 3.58
CA ARG A 249 9.89 -8.22 2.52
C ARG A 249 10.65 -7.03 3.07
N LEU A 250 10.02 -6.21 3.92
CA LEU A 250 10.66 -5.06 4.55
C LEU A 250 11.81 -5.49 5.46
N ARG A 251 11.60 -6.54 6.27
CA ARG A 251 12.66 -7.13 7.10
C ARG A 251 13.80 -7.66 6.25
N ALA A 252 13.52 -8.50 5.26
CA ALA A 252 14.57 -9.06 4.38
C ALA A 252 15.39 -7.96 3.68
N PHE A 253 14.73 -6.89 3.21
CA PHE A 253 15.40 -5.72 2.65
C PHE A 253 16.31 -5.06 3.69
N PHE A 254 15.79 -4.74 4.87
CA PHE A 254 16.52 -4.10 5.95
C PHE A 254 17.74 -4.92 6.44
N GLU A 255 17.56 -6.24 6.59
CA GLU A 255 18.61 -7.20 6.97
C GLU A 255 19.69 -7.36 5.91
N SER A 256 19.39 -7.11 4.64
CA SER A 256 20.35 -7.23 3.54
C SER A 256 21.26 -6.01 3.36
N LEU A 257 20.97 -4.90 4.02
CA LEU A 257 21.77 -3.68 3.95
C LEU A 257 23.14 -3.87 4.62
N HIS A 258 24.21 -3.47 3.93
CA HIS A 258 25.58 -3.59 4.44
C HIS A 258 25.93 -2.54 5.49
N ASP A 259 25.39 -1.32 5.38
CA ASP A 259 25.57 -0.29 6.40
C ASP A 259 24.82 -0.72 7.68
N SER A 260 25.34 -0.34 8.84
CA SER A 260 24.71 -0.66 10.13
C SER A 260 23.59 0.33 10.40
N PHE A 261 22.36 -0.16 10.53
CA PHE A 261 21.19 0.65 10.86
C PHE A 261 20.66 0.29 12.24
N ILE A 262 20.41 1.31 13.05
CA ILE A 262 19.83 1.18 14.39
C ILE A 262 18.73 2.23 14.53
N LEU A 263 17.52 1.79 14.88
CA LEU A 263 16.42 2.65 15.25
C LEU A 263 16.35 2.74 16.78
N LEU A 264 16.34 3.96 17.30
CA LEU A 264 16.29 4.26 18.72
C LEU A 264 15.01 5.01 19.08
N ASP A 265 14.49 4.80 20.29
CA ASP A 265 13.49 5.69 20.88
C ASP A 265 14.13 7.00 21.38
N LYS A 266 13.36 7.82 22.11
CA LYS A 266 13.82 9.13 22.61
C LYS A 266 14.81 9.03 23.77
N GLU A 267 14.83 7.88 24.44
CA GLU A 267 15.66 7.56 25.58
C GLU A 267 16.93 6.77 25.18
N MET A 268 17.12 6.54 23.87
CA MET A 268 18.19 5.75 23.25
C MET A 268 18.09 4.24 23.50
N ASN A 269 16.90 3.73 23.79
CA ASN A 269 16.66 2.30 23.77
C ASN A 269 16.51 1.84 22.33
N ILE A 270 17.09 0.68 22.05
CA ILE A 270 17.14 0.09 20.72
C ILE A 270 15.77 -0.47 20.39
N LEU A 271 15.09 0.13 19.41
CA LEU A 271 13.81 -0.36 18.90
C LEU A 271 14.02 -1.47 17.89
N HIS A 272 14.91 -1.25 16.91
CA HIS A 272 15.26 -2.22 15.87
C HIS A 272 16.69 -2.01 15.38
N PHE A 273 17.31 -3.04 14.82
CA PHE A 273 18.63 -2.98 14.19
C PHE A 273 18.73 -4.06 13.12
N ASN A 274 19.56 -3.85 12.09
CA ASN A 274 19.80 -4.86 11.06
C ASN A 274 20.97 -5.78 11.43
N LYS A 275 21.13 -6.88 10.69
CA LYS A 275 22.23 -7.83 10.83
C LYS A 275 23.61 -7.18 10.82
N SER A 276 23.84 -6.18 9.96
CA SER A 276 25.11 -5.44 9.93
C SER A 276 25.42 -4.78 11.27
N ALA A 277 24.45 -4.10 11.89
CA ALA A 277 24.62 -3.49 13.21
C ALA A 277 24.89 -4.52 14.32
N GLU A 278 24.28 -5.69 14.25
CA GLU A 278 24.52 -6.80 15.17
C GLU A 278 25.95 -7.36 15.03
N GLU A 279 26.39 -7.65 13.81
CA GLU A 279 27.74 -8.14 13.51
C GLU A 279 28.79 -7.12 13.97
N LEU A 280 28.53 -5.83 13.71
CA LEU A 280 29.37 -4.74 14.16
C LEU A 280 29.46 -4.69 15.70
N SER A 281 28.32 -4.85 16.39
CA SER A 281 28.30 -4.83 17.85
C SER A 281 29.14 -5.97 18.44
N VAL A 282 29.04 -7.18 17.86
CA VAL A 282 29.83 -8.34 18.29
C VAL A 282 31.31 -8.13 17.98
N ASN A 283 31.66 -7.70 16.77
CA ASN A 283 33.04 -7.58 16.33
C ASN A 283 33.83 -6.50 17.10
N PHE A 284 33.20 -5.37 17.44
CA PHE A 284 33.90 -4.25 18.07
C PHE A 284 33.64 -4.07 19.56
N TYR A 285 32.54 -4.61 20.09
CA TYR A 285 32.19 -4.48 21.51
C TYR A 285 32.07 -5.83 22.23
N GLY A 286 32.21 -6.96 21.52
CA GLY A 286 32.13 -8.30 22.11
C GLY A 286 30.76 -8.65 22.69
N LYS A 287 29.75 -7.81 22.47
CA LYS A 287 28.40 -7.97 23.00
C LYS A 287 27.39 -7.95 21.86
N ARG A 288 26.48 -8.92 21.90
CA ARG A 288 25.37 -8.99 20.96
C ARG A 288 24.31 -7.94 21.31
N MET A 289 23.95 -7.12 20.33
CA MET A 289 22.88 -6.14 20.44
C MET A 289 21.52 -6.82 20.64
N GLN A 290 20.66 -6.27 21.48
CA GLN A 290 19.28 -6.73 21.66
C GLN A 290 18.33 -5.54 21.69
N GLU A 291 17.09 -5.76 21.23
CA GLU A 291 16.03 -4.76 21.35
C GLU A 291 15.76 -4.45 22.83
N GLN A 292 15.29 -3.22 23.10
CA GLN A 292 15.02 -2.65 24.42
C GLN A 292 16.28 -2.36 25.28
N GLN A 293 17.47 -2.79 24.88
CA GLN A 293 18.71 -2.38 25.54
C GLN A 293 19.03 -0.92 25.22
N ASN A 294 19.72 -0.23 26.14
CA ASN A 294 20.13 1.14 25.92
C ASN A 294 21.44 1.21 25.13
N LEU A 295 21.45 2.00 24.04
CA LEU A 295 22.63 2.10 23.17
C LEU A 295 23.87 2.67 23.93
N LYS A 296 23.68 3.40 25.02
CA LYS A 296 24.77 3.95 25.84
C LYS A 296 25.70 2.89 26.42
N GLU A 297 25.26 1.64 26.54
CA GLU A 297 26.09 0.51 26.98
C GLU A 297 27.13 0.09 25.94
N PHE A 298 26.88 0.41 24.68
CA PHE A 298 27.74 0.08 23.54
C PHE A 298 28.62 1.26 23.11
N MET A 299 28.65 2.35 23.89
CA MET A 299 29.42 3.55 23.56
C MET A 299 30.75 3.57 24.30
N HIS A 300 31.83 3.83 23.55
CA HIS A 300 33.12 4.11 24.16
C HIS A 300 33.09 5.48 24.86
N HIS A 301 33.76 5.62 26.01
CA HIS A 301 33.77 6.87 26.80
C HIS A 301 34.19 8.09 25.99
N SER A 302 35.14 7.94 25.06
CA SER A 302 35.65 9.04 24.23
C SER A 302 34.67 9.55 23.16
N THR A 303 33.67 8.75 22.77
CA THR A 303 32.71 9.12 21.70
C THR A 303 31.32 9.44 22.23
N ARG A 304 31.04 9.09 23.50
CA ARG A 304 29.72 9.24 24.13
C ARG A 304 29.16 10.65 24.02
N ASP A 305 29.92 11.68 24.40
CA ASP A 305 29.42 13.06 24.44
C ASP A 305 29.07 13.57 23.03
N ARG A 306 29.89 13.23 22.03
CA ARG A 306 29.63 13.60 20.63
C ARG A 306 28.35 12.93 20.11
N VAL A 307 28.17 11.65 20.39
CA VAL A 307 26.96 10.90 19.99
C VAL A 307 25.72 11.49 20.66
N MET A 308 25.80 11.84 21.96
CA MET A 308 24.69 12.47 22.68
C MET A 308 24.28 13.81 22.05
N ILE A 309 25.25 14.65 21.67
CA ILE A 309 24.99 15.94 21.00
C ILE A 309 24.27 15.71 19.66
N CYS A 310 24.76 14.79 18.84
CA CYS A 310 24.17 14.49 17.53
C CYS A 310 22.76 13.91 17.66
N PHE A 311 22.57 12.99 18.62
CA PHE A 311 21.27 12.39 18.91
C PHE A 311 20.25 13.44 19.36
N ASN A 312 20.62 14.36 20.26
CA ASN A 312 19.72 15.42 20.72
C ASN A 312 19.32 16.39 19.61
N LYS A 313 20.27 16.76 18.72
CA LYS A 313 19.95 17.55 17.52
C LYS A 313 18.97 16.82 16.60
N ALA A 314 19.16 15.51 16.40
CA ALA A 314 18.23 14.70 15.63
C ALA A 314 16.84 14.61 16.26
N LEU A 315 16.74 14.52 17.59
CA LEU A 315 15.45 14.60 18.29
C LEU A 315 14.73 15.95 18.08
N MET A 316 15.48 17.03 17.90
CA MET A 316 14.92 18.35 17.53
C MET A 316 14.52 18.44 16.05
N GLY A 317 14.76 17.38 15.27
CA GLY A 317 14.37 17.27 13.86
C GLY A 317 15.48 17.59 12.85
N GLU A 318 16.71 17.84 13.31
CA GLU A 318 17.87 18.14 12.45
C GLU A 318 18.56 16.86 11.98
N LYS A 319 18.86 16.72 10.69
CA LYS A 319 19.71 15.62 10.19
C LYS A 319 21.16 15.99 10.50
N VAL A 320 21.89 15.12 11.20
CA VAL A 320 23.30 15.34 11.59
C VAL A 320 24.17 14.23 11.02
N GLN A 321 25.33 14.59 10.47
CA GLN A 321 26.31 13.66 9.94
C GLN A 321 27.69 14.02 10.46
N GLU A 322 28.42 13.03 10.97
CA GLU A 322 29.76 13.20 11.54
C GLU A 322 30.66 12.04 11.11
N ASP A 323 31.86 12.36 10.65
CA ASP A 323 32.87 11.38 10.29
C ASP A 323 33.91 11.29 11.42
N PHE A 324 34.30 10.08 11.81
CA PHE A 324 35.39 9.89 12.76
C PHE A 324 36.31 8.74 12.37
N LYS A 325 37.57 8.88 12.73
CA LYS A 325 38.60 7.86 12.58
C LYS A 325 38.74 7.09 13.88
N ARG A 326 38.77 5.76 13.82
CA ARG A 326 39.10 4.91 14.97
C ARG A 326 40.14 3.87 14.59
N ASP A 327 41.06 3.64 15.52
CA ASP A 327 42.07 2.60 15.41
C ASP A 327 41.59 1.37 16.20
N TYR A 328 41.58 0.22 15.54
CA TYR A 328 41.25 -1.07 16.10
C TYR A 328 42.47 -1.98 15.94
N ASP A 329 43.35 -1.97 16.94
CA ASP A 329 44.54 -2.83 17.03
C ASP A 329 45.40 -2.84 15.74
N GLY A 330 45.60 -1.65 15.13
CA GLY A 330 46.41 -1.48 13.92
C GLY A 330 45.60 -1.38 12.63
N HIS A 331 44.29 -1.63 12.69
CA HIS A 331 43.37 -1.38 11.59
C HIS A 331 42.62 -0.06 11.79
N VAL A 332 43.03 0.94 11.02
CA VAL A 332 42.38 2.25 10.99
C VAL A 332 41.12 2.17 10.13
N ILE A 333 39.97 2.46 10.73
CA ILE A 333 38.68 2.53 10.05
C ILE A 333 38.13 3.96 10.14
N TRP A 334 37.66 4.49 9.01
CA TRP A 334 36.92 5.74 8.94
C TRP A 334 35.43 5.44 8.93
N TRP A 335 34.75 5.90 9.97
CA TRP A 335 33.31 5.76 10.15
C TRP A 335 32.60 7.05 9.81
N GLN A 336 31.46 6.92 9.13
CA GLN A 336 30.50 7.99 8.93
C GLN A 336 29.22 7.65 9.69
N LEU A 337 28.84 8.51 10.64
CA LEU A 337 27.62 8.36 11.41
C LEU A 337 26.60 9.38 10.93
N THR A 338 25.40 8.90 10.62
CA THR A 338 24.27 9.75 10.26
C THR A 338 23.13 9.55 11.24
N PHE A 339 22.65 10.63 11.84
CA PHE A 339 21.51 10.67 12.75
C PHE A 339 20.34 11.33 12.04
N ASN A 340 19.26 10.58 11.87
CA ASN A 340 18.06 11.06 11.20
C ASN A 340 16.84 10.97 12.13
N PRO A 341 16.01 12.02 12.23
CA PRO A 341 14.77 11.96 12.98
C PRO A 341 13.82 10.91 12.38
N ALA A 342 13.40 9.94 13.19
CA ALA A 342 12.30 9.04 12.84
C ALA A 342 10.97 9.70 13.23
N ARG A 343 10.06 9.84 12.27
CA ARG A 343 8.77 10.53 12.45
C ARG A 343 7.60 9.56 12.30
N ASP A 344 6.53 9.79 13.05
CA ASP A 344 5.25 9.14 12.83
C ASP A 344 4.45 9.82 11.70
N ASP A 345 3.26 9.27 11.40
CA ASP A 345 2.36 9.80 10.37
C ASP A 345 1.87 11.23 10.64
N SER A 346 1.99 11.72 11.88
CA SER A 346 1.65 13.10 12.26
C SER A 346 2.84 14.07 12.09
N GLY A 347 4.01 13.57 11.70
CA GLY A 347 5.25 14.33 11.56
C GLY A 347 6.00 14.53 12.88
N LYS A 348 5.50 13.97 13.99
CA LYS A 348 6.13 14.05 15.31
C LYS A 348 7.34 13.11 15.35
N VAL A 349 8.46 13.61 15.87
CA VAL A 349 9.66 12.78 16.08
C VAL A 349 9.35 11.76 17.18
N ILE A 350 9.45 10.47 16.82
CA ILE A 350 9.26 9.32 17.71
C ILE A 350 10.58 8.69 18.15
N GLY A 351 11.68 9.01 17.47
CA GLY A 351 12.99 8.43 17.75
C GLY A 351 14.06 8.93 16.77
N VAL A 352 15.18 8.23 16.72
CA VAL A 352 16.31 8.56 15.83
C VAL A 352 16.82 7.29 15.15
N THR A 353 16.97 7.35 13.83
CA THR A 353 17.71 6.32 13.07
C THR A 353 19.18 6.72 13.02
N VAL A 354 20.03 5.84 13.53
CA VAL A 354 21.49 5.94 13.46
C VAL A 354 21.97 5.00 12.36
N ILE A 355 22.72 5.56 11.41
CA ILE A 355 23.37 4.81 10.33
C ILE A 355 24.86 4.92 10.57
N MET A 356 25.56 3.80 10.61
CA MET A 356 27.02 3.75 10.69
C MET A 356 27.58 3.05 9.47
N LYS A 357 28.42 3.78 8.73
CA LYS A 357 28.98 3.34 7.45
C LYS A 357 30.50 3.39 7.48
N ASP A 358 31.14 2.31 7.02
CA ASP A 358 32.57 2.29 6.76
C ASP A 358 32.84 3.04 5.44
N ILE A 359 33.60 4.12 5.52
CA ILE A 359 33.99 4.95 4.38
C ILE A 359 35.48 4.84 4.05
N THR A 360 36.19 3.88 4.66
CA THR A 360 37.65 3.72 4.53
C THR A 360 38.07 3.51 3.09
N GLU A 361 37.45 2.56 2.38
CA GLU A 361 37.76 2.31 0.96
C GLU A 361 37.46 3.53 0.10
N ALA A 362 36.27 4.15 0.29
CA ALA A 362 35.87 5.34 -0.45
C ALA A 362 36.87 6.49 -0.27
N LEU A 363 37.34 6.70 0.96
CA LEU A 363 38.34 7.72 1.27
C LEU A 363 39.71 7.39 0.66
N LEU A 364 40.15 6.12 0.75
CA LEU A 364 41.41 5.68 0.14
C LEU A 364 41.38 5.82 -1.39
N TYR A 365 40.26 5.50 -2.04
CA TYR A 365 40.08 5.72 -3.46
C TYR A 365 40.12 7.21 -3.81
N LYS A 366 39.42 8.06 -3.04
CA LYS A 366 39.45 9.52 -3.21
C LYS A 366 40.87 10.07 -3.13
N LEU A 367 41.61 9.72 -2.08
CA LEU A 367 43.00 10.14 -1.89
C LEU A 367 43.93 9.63 -3.00
N LYS A 368 43.70 8.41 -3.50
CA LYS A 368 44.47 7.84 -4.61
C LYS A 368 44.24 8.61 -5.92
N ILE A 369 42.99 9.02 -6.18
CA ILE A 369 42.64 9.84 -7.35
C ILE A 369 43.27 11.21 -7.22
N GLU A 370 43.12 11.89 -6.07
CA GLU A 370 43.71 13.20 -5.81
C GLU A 370 45.24 13.17 -5.99
N LYS A 371 45.91 12.14 -5.47
CA LYS A 371 47.36 11.97 -5.64
C LYS A 371 47.76 11.75 -7.09
N LYS A 372 47.01 10.94 -7.84
CA LYS A 372 47.28 10.73 -9.28
C LYS A 372 47.07 12.01 -10.08
N ASN A 373 46.02 12.76 -9.78
CA ASN A 373 45.72 14.04 -10.43
C ASN A 373 46.85 15.06 -10.18
N ALA A 374 47.28 15.22 -8.92
CA ALA A 374 48.40 16.10 -8.58
C ALA A 374 49.72 15.69 -9.28
N GLN A 375 49.95 14.39 -9.49
CA GLN A 375 51.11 13.90 -10.25
C GLN A 375 51.01 14.25 -11.74
N LEU A 376 49.84 14.08 -12.36
CA LEU A 376 49.60 14.44 -13.76
C LEU A 376 49.76 15.95 -13.98
N GLU A 377 49.23 16.78 -13.07
CA GLU A 377 49.41 18.23 -13.11
C GLU A 377 50.89 18.63 -13.08
N ARG A 378 51.67 18.02 -12.17
CA ARG A 378 53.10 18.29 -12.07
C ARG A 378 53.87 17.88 -13.34
N ILE A 379 53.54 16.73 -13.93
CA ILE A 379 54.17 16.27 -15.18
C ILE A 379 53.82 17.21 -16.33
N ALA A 380 52.55 17.59 -16.48
CA ALA A 380 52.11 18.52 -17.51
C ALA A 380 52.83 19.88 -17.39
N PHE A 381 52.96 20.40 -16.16
CA PHE A 381 53.67 21.65 -15.90
C PHE A 381 55.16 21.58 -16.26
N ILE A 382 55.87 20.52 -15.85
CA ILE A 382 57.30 20.34 -16.17
C ILE A 382 57.50 20.20 -17.68
N GLN A 383 56.71 19.34 -18.35
CA GLN A 383 56.81 19.15 -19.80
C GLN A 383 56.56 20.46 -20.56
N ALA A 384 55.56 21.25 -20.16
CA ALA A 384 55.31 22.54 -20.77
C ALA A 384 56.47 23.53 -20.58
N HIS A 385 57.06 23.57 -19.37
CA HIS A 385 58.20 24.43 -19.08
C HIS A 385 59.45 24.02 -19.89
N GLU A 386 59.76 22.73 -19.93
CA GLU A 386 60.91 22.18 -20.65
C GLU A 386 60.79 22.30 -22.17
N LEU A 387 59.57 22.25 -22.72
CA LEU A 387 59.33 22.42 -24.16
C LEU A 387 59.32 23.90 -24.58
N ARG A 388 58.90 24.82 -23.69
CA ARG A 388 58.82 26.25 -24.00
C ARG A 388 60.20 26.86 -24.28
N GLY A 389 61.23 26.48 -23.52
CA GLY A 389 62.61 26.93 -23.71
C GLY A 389 63.16 26.69 -25.14
N PRO A 390 63.26 25.44 -25.62
CA PRO A 390 63.72 25.14 -26.97
C PRO A 390 62.79 25.70 -28.04
N LEU A 391 61.47 25.77 -27.81
CA LEU A 391 60.54 26.38 -28.74
C LEU A 391 60.84 27.86 -28.96
N THR A 392 61.08 28.62 -27.88
CA THR A 392 61.49 30.03 -27.95
C THR A 392 62.84 30.19 -28.63
N SER A 393 63.79 29.29 -28.39
CA SER A 393 65.09 29.29 -29.10
C SER A 393 64.93 29.08 -30.60
N VAL A 394 64.10 28.12 -31.03
CA VAL A 394 63.85 27.86 -32.46
C VAL A 394 63.10 29.02 -33.11
N GLN A 395 62.11 29.61 -32.42
CA GLN A 395 61.43 30.84 -32.88
C GLN A 395 62.41 32.00 -33.04
N SER A 396 63.33 32.19 -32.09
CA SER A 396 64.33 33.26 -32.14
C SER A 396 65.31 33.06 -33.30
N LEU A 397 65.81 31.83 -33.49
CA LEU A 397 66.67 31.48 -34.62
C LEU A 397 65.96 31.69 -35.96
N LEU A 398 64.69 31.30 -36.09
CA LEU A 398 63.88 31.58 -37.28
C LEU A 398 63.72 33.07 -37.55
N THR A 399 63.53 33.86 -36.48
CA THR A 399 63.42 35.32 -36.58
C THR A 399 64.72 35.93 -37.12
N LEU A 400 65.87 35.53 -36.57
CA LEU A 400 67.20 35.99 -37.01
C LEU A 400 67.50 35.58 -38.45
N ILE A 401 67.25 34.32 -38.81
CA ILE A 401 67.47 33.80 -40.15
C ILE A 401 66.66 34.59 -41.19
N ARG A 402 65.43 35.01 -40.85
CA ARG A 402 64.58 35.84 -41.71
C ARG A 402 65.12 37.26 -41.89
N GLU A 403 65.72 37.84 -40.85
CA GLU A 403 66.33 39.17 -40.91
C GLU A 403 67.61 39.17 -41.78
N GLU A 404 68.40 38.09 -41.73
CA GLU A 404 69.70 38.00 -42.39
C GLU A 404 69.62 37.49 -43.85
N TYR A 405 68.66 36.60 -44.17
CA TYR A 405 68.46 36.06 -45.52
C TYR A 405 67.09 36.45 -46.10
N ARG A 406 67.01 37.62 -46.76
CA ARG A 406 65.78 38.17 -47.37
C ARG A 406 65.17 37.31 -48.50
N ASP A 407 65.97 36.45 -49.14
CA ASP A 407 65.58 35.61 -50.30
C ASP A 407 65.40 34.12 -49.98
N MET A 408 65.47 33.72 -48.70
CA MET A 408 65.22 32.32 -48.36
C MET A 408 63.74 31.97 -48.60
N ASP A 409 63.45 30.81 -49.20
CA ASP A 409 62.10 30.36 -49.59
C ASP A 409 61.07 30.63 -48.46
N LEU A 410 60.29 31.71 -48.60
CA LEU A 410 59.31 32.19 -47.61
C LEU A 410 58.31 31.09 -47.21
N ILE A 411 58.12 30.09 -48.06
CA ILE A 411 57.19 28.98 -47.86
C ILE A 411 57.66 28.04 -46.74
N TYR A 412 58.96 27.76 -46.62
CA TYR A 412 59.47 26.83 -45.60
C TYR A 412 59.59 27.48 -44.23
N THR A 413 59.98 28.76 -44.16
CA THR A 413 60.03 29.53 -42.92
C THR A 413 58.65 29.79 -42.35
N ALA A 414 57.66 30.15 -43.19
CA ALA A 414 56.27 30.29 -42.77
C ALA A 414 55.65 28.98 -42.26
N LYS A 415 55.94 27.84 -42.90
CA LYS A 415 55.48 26.52 -42.43
C LYS A 415 56.09 26.11 -41.09
N LEU A 416 57.37 26.43 -40.86
CA LEU A 416 58.02 26.17 -39.58
C LEU A 416 57.44 27.03 -38.46
N GLU A 417 57.20 28.32 -38.72
CA GLU A 417 56.57 29.23 -37.76
C GLU A 417 55.15 28.78 -37.41
N GLU A 418 54.35 28.37 -38.41
CA GLU A 418 53.03 27.78 -38.19
C GLU A 418 53.12 26.50 -37.34
N GLY A 419 54.11 25.63 -37.59
CA GLY A 419 54.37 24.44 -36.79
C GLY A 419 54.73 24.74 -35.33
N LEU A 420 55.57 25.76 -35.10
CA LEU A 420 55.98 26.20 -33.76
C LEU A 420 54.82 26.84 -32.99
N LEU A 421 53.99 27.65 -33.66
CA LEU A 421 52.76 28.22 -33.09
C LEU A 421 51.75 27.12 -32.73
N LYS A 422 51.58 26.11 -33.59
CA LYS A 422 50.74 24.94 -33.27
C LYS A 422 51.26 24.18 -32.04
N LEU A 423 52.57 24.00 -31.92
CA LEU A 423 53.20 23.39 -30.74
C LEU A 423 53.01 24.21 -29.47
N ASP A 424 53.22 25.54 -29.50
CA ASP A 424 52.99 26.42 -28.35
C ASP A 424 51.53 26.38 -27.89
N ASN A 425 50.60 26.41 -28.84
CA ASN A 425 49.18 26.31 -28.55
C ASN A 425 48.82 24.94 -27.94
N LYS A 426 49.41 23.85 -28.43
CA LYS A 426 49.18 22.51 -27.86
C LYS A 426 49.75 22.38 -26.45
N ILE A 427 50.90 23.01 -26.16
CA ILE A 427 51.46 23.08 -24.81
C ILE A 427 50.53 23.86 -23.88
N LYS A 428 50.01 25.02 -24.32
CA LYS A 428 49.03 25.81 -23.55
C LYS A 428 47.75 25.03 -23.28
N GLU A 429 47.25 24.27 -24.27
CA GLU A 429 46.07 23.41 -24.13
C GLU A 429 46.29 22.29 -23.10
N ILE A 430 47.45 21.62 -23.11
CA ILE A 430 47.79 20.56 -22.13
C ILE A 430 47.80 21.12 -20.69
N VAL A 431 48.35 22.33 -20.50
CA VAL A 431 48.36 23.00 -19.19
C VAL A 431 46.96 23.48 -18.79
N ALA A 432 46.16 23.97 -19.73
CA ALA A 432 44.78 24.37 -19.47
C ALA A 432 43.93 23.16 -19.04
N LEU A 433 43.99 22.06 -19.78
CA LEU A 433 43.26 20.81 -19.49
C LEU A 433 43.65 20.19 -18.14
N SER A 434 44.92 20.28 -17.73
CA SER A 434 45.34 19.80 -16.41
C SER A 434 44.89 20.74 -15.28
N SER A 435 44.69 22.03 -15.53
CA SER A 435 44.30 23.03 -14.52
C SER A 435 42.78 23.23 -14.37
N GLU A 436 41.98 23.03 -15.43
CA GLU A 436 40.51 23.16 -15.38
C GLU A 436 39.84 22.10 -14.51
N HIS A 437 40.45 20.92 -14.36
CA HIS A 437 39.93 19.83 -13.53
C HIS A 437 39.75 20.20 -12.04
N ASN A 438 40.39 21.27 -11.56
CA ASN A 438 40.28 21.77 -10.18
C ASN A 438 39.12 22.75 -9.95
N LYS A 439 38.43 23.23 -11.00
CA LYS A 439 37.28 24.16 -10.83
C LYS A 439 35.94 23.44 -10.68
N GLU A 440 35.87 22.15 -11.01
CA GLU A 440 34.64 21.34 -10.96
C GLU A 440 34.55 20.40 -9.73
N LEU A 441 35.61 20.32 -8.92
CA LEU A 441 35.68 19.61 -7.63
C LEU A 441 35.54 20.58 -6.46
#